data_AF-A0A670YJQ0-F1
#
_entry.id   AF-A0A670YJQ0-F1
#
_cell.length_a   1.000
_cell.length_b   1.000
_cell.length_c   1.000
_cell.angle_alpha   90.00
_cell.angle_beta   90.00
_cell.angle_gamma   90.00
#
_symmetry.space_group_name_H-M   'P 1'
#
loop_
_entity.id
_entity.type
_entity.pdbx_description
1 polymer ?
#
loop_
_entity_poly.entity_id
_entity_poly.type
_entity_poly.pdbx_seq_one_letter_code
_entity_poly.pdbx_strand_id
1 'polypeptide(L)'
;MAAAPDLEVMNEHEGLQEVLEPNIAEEPFQAPVKGRKRRNKSTEPKKSAPKPKPKPKPKPVKSKGKQEKITDSFKVKRKVDRFNGVSEAELLTKTLPDILTFNLDIVIIGINPGLMAAYKGHHYPGPGNHFWKCLFMSGLSNEQLNHMDDHTLPHKYGIGFTNMVERTTPGSKDLSSKEFREGGRILVQKLQKYQPKIAVFNGKCIYDIFSKEVFGVKVKKLEFGLQPHKVPDTETLCYVMPSSSARCAQFPRAQDKVHYYIKLKDLRDQLKGVASSAEVQEVQYTFDLQLAQEEAKKMAVKEEKYDPGYEAAYGGAYGDRITSENEQCIFPTNGTGMA
;
A
#
# COMPACT_ATOMS: atom_id res chain seq x y z
N MET A 1 -55.33 15.66 62.25
CA MET A 1 -55.46 14.24 61.89
C MET A 1 -54.37 13.99 60.85
N ALA A 2 -53.20 13.53 61.28
CA ALA A 2 -52.81 12.11 61.39
C ALA A 2 -52.52 11.51 60.00
N ALA A 3 -51.49 10.74 59.72
CA ALA A 3 -50.20 10.39 60.32
C ALA A 3 -49.47 9.58 59.23
N ALA A 4 -48.15 9.47 59.27
CA ALA A 4 -47.40 8.50 58.47
C ALA A 4 -47.81 7.05 58.82
N PRO A 5 -47.34 6.05 58.06
CA PRO A 5 -46.24 5.30 58.66
C PRO A 5 -45.09 4.94 57.71
N ASP A 6 -43.90 4.87 58.32
CA ASP A 6 -42.72 4.11 57.92
C ASP A 6 -43.02 2.61 57.80
N LEU A 7 -42.22 1.91 56.99
CA LEU A 7 -41.93 0.50 57.25
C LEU A 7 -40.48 0.18 56.90
N GLU A 8 -39.81 -0.33 57.93
CA GLU A 8 -38.40 -0.67 58.03
C GLU A 8 -38.00 -1.92 57.23
N VAL A 9 -36.74 -1.90 56.78
CA VAL A 9 -35.67 -2.91 56.94
C VAL A 9 -36.08 -4.38 57.13
N MET A 10 -35.66 -5.24 56.17
CA MET A 10 -35.05 -6.53 56.51
C MET A 10 -33.82 -6.79 55.63
N ASN A 11 -32.70 -6.89 56.33
CA ASN A 11 -31.40 -7.36 55.89
C ASN A 11 -31.26 -8.80 56.40
N GLU A 12 -31.05 -9.79 55.53
CA GLU A 12 -30.50 -11.09 55.92
C GLU A 12 -29.43 -11.52 54.92
N HIS A 13 -28.18 -11.44 55.41
CA HIS A 13 -27.07 -12.34 55.11
C HIS A 13 -27.55 -13.80 55.29
N GLU A 14 -27.09 -14.84 54.60
CA GLU A 14 -25.71 -15.35 54.50
C GLU A 14 -25.78 -16.66 53.70
N GLY A 15 -24.74 -17.06 52.96
CA GLY A 15 -24.72 -18.39 52.33
C GLY A 15 -23.65 -18.59 51.27
N LEU A 16 -22.41 -18.79 51.72
CA LEU A 16 -21.22 -19.16 50.95
C LEU A 16 -21.43 -20.41 50.06
N GLN A 17 -20.93 -20.34 48.83
CA GLN A 17 -20.26 -21.49 48.21
C GLN A 17 -19.22 -21.03 47.17
N GLU A 18 -17.95 -21.12 47.56
CA GLU A 18 -16.78 -21.16 46.69
C GLU A 18 -16.89 -22.34 45.72
N VAL A 19 -16.73 -22.10 44.42
CA VAL A 19 -16.22 -23.12 43.48
C VAL A 19 -15.41 -22.46 42.35
N LEU A 20 -14.09 -22.49 42.53
CA LEU A 20 -13.01 -22.80 41.57
C LEU A 20 -12.88 -21.99 40.26
N GLU A 21 -11.86 -21.12 40.26
CA GLU A 21 -11.14 -20.68 39.06
C GLU A 21 -10.42 -21.85 38.36
N PRO A 22 -10.44 -21.96 37.03
CA PRO A 22 -9.54 -22.87 36.33
C PRO A 22 -8.15 -22.24 36.18
N ASN A 23 -7.27 -22.69 37.06
CA ASN A 23 -5.82 -22.57 36.97
C ASN A 23 -5.33 -23.42 35.78
N ILE A 24 -4.88 -22.78 34.70
CA ILE A 24 -4.11 -23.44 33.64
C ILE A 24 -2.68 -22.93 33.70
N ALA A 25 -1.79 -23.85 34.07
CA ALA A 25 -0.36 -23.65 34.21
C ALA A 25 0.28 -23.22 32.87
N GLU A 26 1.01 -22.11 32.91
CA GLU A 26 2.00 -21.73 31.90
C GLU A 26 3.29 -22.54 32.14
N GLU A 27 3.68 -23.38 31.18
CA GLU A 27 5.05 -23.87 31.09
C GLU A 27 5.95 -22.85 30.34
N PRO A 28 7.16 -22.56 30.83
CA PRO A 28 8.01 -21.52 30.26
C PRO A 28 8.82 -22.04 29.06
N PHE A 29 8.56 -21.48 27.87
CA PHE A 29 9.44 -21.66 26.71
C PHE A 29 10.65 -20.71 26.79
N GLN A 30 11.85 -21.30 26.89
CA GLN A 30 13.13 -20.61 26.96
C GLN A 30 13.46 -19.84 25.67
N ALA A 31 13.83 -18.57 25.81
CA ALA A 31 14.45 -17.76 24.75
C ALA A 31 15.99 -17.84 24.81
N PRO A 32 16.71 -17.85 23.67
CA PRO A 32 18.17 -17.96 23.67
C PRO A 32 18.82 -16.61 24.02
N VAL A 33 19.63 -16.62 25.07
CA VAL A 33 20.45 -15.50 25.57
C VAL A 33 21.64 -15.26 24.62
N LYS A 34 21.67 -14.10 23.94
CA LYS A 34 22.90 -13.60 23.30
C LYS A 34 23.66 -12.69 24.28
N GLY A 35 24.70 -13.25 24.89
CA GLY A 35 25.61 -12.54 25.78
C GLY A 35 26.40 -11.44 25.07
N ARG A 36 26.21 -10.20 25.51
CA ARG A 36 27.13 -9.07 25.28
C ARG A 36 28.32 -9.21 26.23
N LYS A 37 29.50 -9.58 25.72
CA LYS A 37 30.76 -9.40 26.45
C LYS A 37 31.28 -7.96 26.26
N ARG A 38 31.14 -7.16 27.32
CA ARG A 38 31.91 -5.93 27.56
C ARG A 38 33.37 -6.30 27.80
N ARG A 39 34.31 -5.59 27.18
CA ARG A 39 35.75 -5.75 27.40
C ARG A 39 36.29 -4.43 27.95
N ASN A 40 36.77 -4.48 29.20
CA ASN A 40 37.38 -3.36 29.90
C ASN A 40 38.82 -3.07 29.39
N LYS A 41 39.21 -1.81 29.59
CA LYS A 41 40.43 -1.14 29.18
C LYS A 41 41.49 -1.24 30.30
N SER A 42 42.76 -1.42 29.93
CA SER A 42 43.92 -1.07 30.78
C SER A 42 45.09 -0.54 29.93
N THR A 43 45.53 0.64 30.33
CA THR A 43 46.76 1.45 30.13
C THR A 43 48.07 0.65 30.33
N GLU A 44 49.29 0.94 29.82
CA GLU A 44 49.95 1.94 28.95
C GLU A 44 51.45 1.46 28.75
N PRO A 45 52.47 2.25 28.33
CA PRO A 45 53.15 2.23 27.01
C PRO A 45 54.62 1.76 26.99
N LYS A 46 55.24 1.60 25.80
CA LYS A 46 56.67 1.93 25.55
C LYS A 46 57.08 1.95 24.06
N LYS A 47 57.84 2.99 23.69
CA LYS A 47 58.48 3.29 22.39
C LYS A 47 59.85 2.61 22.28
N SER A 48 60.28 2.23 21.06
CA SER A 48 61.64 2.45 20.50
C SER A 48 61.82 1.81 19.10
N ALA A 49 62.40 2.56 18.16
CA ALA A 49 62.85 2.13 16.81
C ALA A 49 64.42 1.97 16.79
N PRO A 50 65.13 1.82 15.65
CA PRO A 50 65.14 0.80 14.55
C PRO A 50 66.58 0.28 14.18
N LYS A 51 66.72 -0.61 13.15
CA LYS A 51 67.83 -0.84 12.15
C LYS A 51 68.25 -2.35 11.93
N PRO A 52 69.01 -2.77 10.87
CA PRO A 52 68.51 -3.14 9.51
C PRO A 52 69.16 -4.43 8.87
N LYS A 53 68.85 -4.71 7.58
CA LYS A 53 69.57 -5.51 6.52
C LYS A 53 68.92 -6.87 6.11
N PRO A 54 69.20 -7.43 4.90
CA PRO A 54 69.61 -6.84 3.60
C PRO A 54 68.78 -7.32 2.37
N LYS A 55 69.02 -6.67 1.22
CA LYS A 55 68.45 -6.95 -0.13
C LYS A 55 69.08 -8.19 -0.80
N PRO A 56 68.42 -8.73 -1.84
CA PRO A 56 69.16 -9.11 -3.06
C PRO A 56 68.56 -8.53 -4.36
N LYS A 57 69.41 -8.36 -5.37
CA LYS A 57 69.13 -8.05 -6.80
C LYS A 57 69.93 -9.09 -7.67
N PRO A 58 69.81 -9.16 -9.02
CA PRO A 58 68.64 -9.54 -9.85
C PRO A 58 68.99 -10.53 -11.03
N LYS A 59 67.98 -10.87 -11.86
CA LYS A 59 67.97 -11.39 -13.27
C LYS A 59 68.00 -12.95 -13.50
N PRO A 60 67.49 -13.49 -14.64
CA PRO A 60 67.08 -12.83 -15.90
C PRO A 60 65.66 -13.16 -16.43
N VAL A 61 65.31 -12.41 -17.48
CA VAL A 61 64.07 -12.36 -18.26
C VAL A 61 63.86 -13.64 -19.10
N LYS A 62 62.64 -14.18 -19.11
CA LYS A 62 62.11 -14.97 -20.22
C LYS A 62 60.72 -14.47 -20.60
N SER A 63 60.65 -13.90 -21.80
CA SER A 63 59.46 -13.51 -22.54
C SER A 63 58.57 -14.71 -22.83
N LYS A 64 57.32 -14.68 -22.36
CA LYS A 64 56.21 -15.40 -23.00
C LYS A 64 55.07 -14.41 -23.18
N GLY A 65 54.77 -14.12 -24.45
CA GLY A 65 53.69 -13.24 -24.87
C GLY A 65 52.37 -13.72 -24.31
N LYS A 66 51.67 -12.82 -23.62
CA LYS A 66 50.30 -13.00 -23.18
C LYS A 66 49.42 -12.27 -24.19
N GLN A 67 48.84 -13.00 -25.14
CA GLN A 67 47.72 -12.50 -25.91
C GLN A 67 46.53 -12.37 -24.95
N GLU A 68 46.40 -11.22 -24.30
CA GLU A 68 45.17 -10.86 -23.62
C GLU A 68 44.16 -10.49 -24.71
N LYS A 69 43.21 -11.40 -24.95
CA LYS A 69 42.02 -11.11 -25.73
C LYS A 69 41.28 -9.98 -25.03
N ILE A 70 41.40 -8.76 -25.57
CA ILE A 70 40.52 -7.65 -25.27
C ILE A 70 39.16 -8.00 -25.88
N THR A 71 38.35 -8.73 -25.13
CA THR A 71 36.90 -8.72 -25.30
C THR A 71 36.28 -8.68 -23.91
N ASP A 72 36.70 -7.72 -23.09
CA ASP A 72 35.88 -7.27 -21.98
C ASP A 72 34.90 -6.24 -22.56
N SER A 73 33.91 -6.78 -23.29
CA SER A 73 32.77 -6.02 -23.74
C SER A 73 32.05 -5.50 -22.50
N PHE A 74 32.30 -4.24 -22.15
CA PHE A 74 31.46 -3.45 -21.27
C PHE A 74 30.02 -3.60 -21.76
N LYS A 75 29.27 -4.52 -21.16
CA LYS A 75 27.83 -4.61 -21.36
C LYS A 75 27.23 -3.39 -20.70
N VAL A 76 27.19 -2.28 -21.43
CA VAL A 76 26.31 -1.16 -21.12
C VAL A 76 24.91 -1.78 -21.12
N LYS A 77 24.36 -2.05 -19.94
CA LYS A 77 22.96 -2.42 -19.81
C LYS A 77 22.18 -1.28 -20.43
N ARG A 78 21.60 -1.51 -21.62
CA ARG A 78 20.69 -0.56 -22.25
C ARG A 78 19.67 -0.17 -21.17
N LYS A 79 19.56 1.12 -20.88
CA LYS A 79 18.51 1.61 -19.99
C LYS A 79 17.20 1.19 -20.62
N VAL A 80 16.45 0.33 -19.93
CA VAL A 80 15.12 -0.09 -20.37
C VAL A 80 14.24 1.14 -20.26
N ASP A 81 13.71 1.61 -21.37
CA ASP A 81 12.74 2.67 -21.37
C ASP A 81 11.41 2.13 -20.83
N ARG A 82 11.04 2.58 -19.64
CA ARG A 82 9.80 2.18 -18.96
C ARG A 82 8.67 3.20 -19.14
N PHE A 83 8.97 4.37 -19.68
CA PHE A 83 8.09 5.55 -19.65
C PHE A 83 8.05 6.29 -21.00
N ASN A 84 8.27 5.57 -22.11
CA ASN A 84 8.17 6.09 -23.48
C ASN A 84 8.95 7.40 -23.68
N GLY A 85 10.21 7.42 -23.27
CA GLY A 85 11.11 8.56 -23.40
C GLY A 85 11.05 9.58 -22.25
N VAL A 86 10.06 9.49 -21.36
CA VAL A 86 9.97 10.38 -20.18
C VAL A 86 11.00 9.98 -19.13
N SER A 87 11.79 10.96 -18.66
CA SER A 87 12.83 10.71 -17.66
C SER A 87 12.26 10.48 -16.26
N GLU A 88 12.91 9.65 -15.44
CA GLU A 88 12.51 9.48 -14.04
C GLU A 88 12.57 10.80 -13.27
N ALA A 89 13.52 11.68 -13.57
CA ALA A 89 13.64 12.99 -12.93
C ALA A 89 12.41 13.88 -13.15
N GLU A 90 11.84 13.87 -14.36
CA GLU A 90 10.58 14.57 -14.65
C GLU A 90 9.40 13.95 -13.89
N LEU A 91 9.34 12.61 -13.78
CA LEU A 91 8.26 11.95 -13.04
C LEU A 91 8.29 12.27 -11.55
N LEU A 92 9.48 12.46 -10.96
CA LEU A 92 9.62 12.84 -9.56
C LEU A 92 9.07 14.24 -9.25
N THR A 93 8.92 15.10 -10.27
CA THR A 93 8.29 16.43 -10.11
C THR A 93 6.78 16.40 -10.31
N LYS A 94 6.22 15.31 -10.85
CA LYS A 94 4.77 15.17 -11.03
C LYS A 94 4.10 14.74 -9.73
N THR A 95 2.84 15.13 -9.57
CA THR A 95 1.94 14.67 -8.51
C THR A 95 0.78 13.90 -9.13
N LEU A 96 -0.01 13.22 -8.31
CA LEU A 96 -1.22 12.55 -8.74
C LEU A 96 -2.42 13.22 -8.07
N PRO A 97 -3.36 13.80 -8.84
CA PRO A 97 -4.55 14.41 -8.28
C PRO A 97 -5.38 13.43 -7.43
N ASP A 98 -5.89 13.92 -6.33
CA ASP A 98 -6.88 13.21 -5.53
C ASP A 98 -8.20 13.09 -6.29
N ILE A 99 -8.93 12.01 -6.03
CA ILE A 99 -10.30 11.82 -6.51
C ILE A 99 -11.19 11.75 -5.27
N LEU A 100 -11.66 12.92 -4.82
CA LEU A 100 -12.45 13.06 -3.59
C LEU A 100 -13.72 13.86 -3.86
N THR A 101 -14.85 13.30 -3.42
CA THR A 101 -16.16 13.97 -3.39
C THR A 101 -16.79 13.76 -2.02
N PHE A 102 -17.83 14.51 -1.70
CA PHE A 102 -18.65 14.24 -0.51
C PHE A 102 -19.45 12.94 -0.69
N ASN A 103 -19.96 12.40 0.42
CA ASN A 103 -20.85 11.23 0.46
C ASN A 103 -20.23 9.92 -0.09
N LEU A 104 -18.91 9.80 -0.04
CA LEU A 104 -18.22 8.55 -0.39
C LEU A 104 -18.42 7.49 0.68
N ASP A 105 -18.61 6.24 0.25
CA ASP A 105 -18.61 5.08 1.15
C ASP A 105 -17.17 4.77 1.59
N ILE A 106 -16.21 4.83 0.66
CA ILE A 106 -14.81 4.44 0.88
C ILE A 106 -13.88 5.50 0.29
N VAL A 107 -12.81 5.83 1.00
CA VAL A 107 -11.64 6.51 0.42
C VAL A 107 -10.42 5.61 0.59
N ILE A 108 -9.80 5.22 -0.52
CA ILE A 108 -8.54 4.47 -0.54
C ILE A 108 -7.38 5.46 -0.36
N ILE A 109 -6.62 5.26 0.70
CA ILE A 109 -5.48 6.10 1.08
C ILE A 109 -4.21 5.31 0.78
N GLY A 110 -3.53 5.71 -0.30
CA GLY A 110 -2.21 5.19 -0.65
C GLY A 110 -1.09 5.84 0.17
N ILE A 111 0.12 5.33 0.00
CA ILE A 111 1.31 5.93 0.64
C ILE A 111 1.65 7.23 -0.07
N ASN A 112 2.00 7.11 -1.35
CA ASN A 112 2.34 8.18 -2.26
C ASN A 112 2.32 7.64 -3.69
N PRO A 113 2.26 8.51 -4.71
CA PRO A 113 2.29 8.07 -6.10
C PRO A 113 3.60 7.35 -6.43
N GLY A 114 3.48 6.18 -7.06
CA GLY A 114 4.61 5.53 -7.71
C GLY A 114 4.90 6.16 -9.08
N LEU A 115 6.09 5.92 -9.63
CA LEU A 115 6.48 6.47 -10.94
C LEU A 115 5.46 6.20 -12.06
N MET A 116 4.88 4.99 -12.12
CA MET A 116 3.87 4.66 -13.14
C MET A 116 2.56 5.44 -12.93
N ALA A 117 2.17 5.67 -11.68
CA ALA A 117 0.99 6.47 -11.34
C ALA A 117 1.19 7.94 -11.74
N ALA A 118 2.37 8.50 -11.45
CA ALA A 118 2.73 9.84 -11.87
C ALA A 118 2.89 9.99 -13.38
N TYR A 119 3.37 8.95 -14.07
CA TYR A 119 3.48 8.92 -15.52
C TYR A 119 2.10 8.87 -16.21
N LYS A 120 1.22 7.99 -15.74
CA LYS A 120 -0.12 7.80 -16.32
C LYS A 120 -1.13 8.85 -15.86
N GLY A 121 -0.94 9.48 -14.71
CA GLY A 121 -1.91 10.39 -14.11
C GLY A 121 -3.12 9.70 -13.50
N HIS A 122 -3.02 8.38 -13.22
CA HIS A 122 -4.11 7.56 -12.71
C HIS A 122 -3.69 6.74 -11.49
N HIS A 123 -4.66 6.31 -10.70
CA HIS A 123 -4.45 5.55 -9.47
C HIS A 123 -4.15 4.07 -9.74
N TYR A 124 -3.10 3.57 -9.07
CA TYR A 124 -2.68 2.16 -9.08
C TYR A 124 -2.48 1.48 -10.46
N PRO A 125 -1.80 2.11 -11.45
CA PRO A 125 -1.59 1.51 -12.77
C PRO A 125 -0.56 0.38 -12.76
N GLY A 126 -0.74 -0.51 -13.73
CA GLY A 126 0.24 -1.49 -14.16
C GLY A 126 0.24 -2.82 -13.39
N PRO A 127 1.01 -3.81 -13.90
CA PRO A 127 1.02 -5.18 -13.36
C PRO A 127 1.66 -5.27 -11.97
N GLY A 128 2.46 -4.28 -11.57
CA GLY A 128 3.10 -4.22 -10.26
C GLY A 128 2.17 -3.85 -9.09
N ASN A 129 0.85 -3.79 -9.32
CA ASN A 129 -0.14 -3.45 -8.30
C ASN A 129 -1.36 -4.36 -8.37
N HIS A 130 -1.81 -4.86 -7.21
CA HIS A 130 -2.94 -5.78 -7.11
C HIS A 130 -4.28 -5.07 -6.89
N PHE A 131 -4.34 -3.74 -6.75
CA PHE A 131 -5.55 -3.00 -6.35
C PHE A 131 -6.76 -3.35 -7.22
N TRP A 132 -6.65 -3.13 -8.54
CA TRP A 132 -7.75 -3.36 -9.48
C TRP A 132 -8.18 -4.83 -9.57
N LYS A 133 -7.23 -5.75 -9.43
CA LYS A 133 -7.50 -7.19 -9.40
C LYS A 133 -8.23 -7.60 -8.11
N CYS A 134 -7.79 -7.10 -6.95
CA CYS A 134 -8.45 -7.34 -5.67
C CYS A 134 -9.85 -6.71 -5.61
N LEU A 135 -10.03 -5.52 -6.18
CA LEU A 135 -11.33 -4.83 -6.24
C LEU A 135 -12.40 -5.68 -6.95
N PHE A 136 -12.01 -6.29 -8.08
CA PHE A 136 -12.88 -7.20 -8.81
C PHE A 136 -13.07 -8.54 -8.08
N MET A 137 -11.98 -9.19 -7.66
CA MET A 137 -12.05 -10.50 -7.00
C MET A 137 -12.87 -10.49 -5.71
N SER A 138 -12.96 -9.36 -5.00
CA SER A 138 -13.78 -9.23 -3.79
C SER A 138 -15.27 -8.95 -4.08
N GLY A 139 -15.60 -8.62 -5.33
CA GLY A 139 -16.91 -8.11 -5.73
C GLY A 139 -17.19 -6.69 -5.24
N LEU A 140 -16.15 -5.87 -4.98
CA LEU A 140 -16.35 -4.42 -4.77
C LEU A 140 -16.65 -3.71 -6.08
N SER A 141 -16.11 -4.23 -7.19
CA SER A 141 -16.55 -3.94 -8.55
C SER A 141 -17.20 -5.17 -9.18
N ASN A 142 -18.20 -4.95 -10.04
CA ASN A 142 -18.92 -6.02 -10.73
C ASN A 142 -18.15 -6.55 -11.95
N GLU A 143 -17.16 -5.80 -12.42
CA GLU A 143 -16.31 -6.12 -13.58
C GLU A 143 -14.84 -5.84 -13.27
N GLN A 144 -13.94 -6.41 -14.09
CA GLN A 144 -12.51 -6.16 -13.98
C GLN A 144 -12.18 -4.79 -14.58
N LEU A 145 -12.04 -3.80 -13.70
CA LEU A 145 -11.63 -2.43 -14.05
C LEU A 145 -10.11 -2.30 -14.12
N ASN A 146 -9.63 -1.16 -14.59
CA ASN A 146 -8.23 -0.77 -14.61
C ASN A 146 -8.06 0.71 -14.22
N HIS A 147 -6.81 1.19 -14.21
CA HIS A 147 -6.47 2.56 -13.80
C HIS A 147 -7.21 3.67 -14.56
N MET A 148 -7.57 3.47 -15.83
CA MET A 148 -8.33 4.45 -16.61
C MET A 148 -9.76 4.66 -16.10
N ASP A 149 -10.26 3.75 -15.26
CA ASP A 149 -11.62 3.79 -14.72
C ASP A 149 -11.73 4.56 -13.39
N ASP A 150 -10.61 5.02 -12.81
CA ASP A 150 -10.54 5.62 -11.48
C ASP A 150 -11.47 6.81 -11.25
N HIS A 151 -11.64 7.67 -12.25
CA HIS A 151 -12.57 8.80 -12.20
C HIS A 151 -14.05 8.39 -12.13
N THR A 152 -14.39 7.16 -12.53
CA THR A 152 -15.78 6.67 -12.49
C THR A 152 -16.17 6.11 -11.11
N LEU A 153 -15.18 5.76 -10.28
CA LEU A 153 -15.39 5.07 -9.01
C LEU A 153 -16.20 5.85 -7.97
N PRO A 154 -16.04 7.17 -7.81
CA PRO A 154 -16.87 7.96 -6.90
C PRO A 154 -18.37 7.79 -7.18
N HIS A 155 -18.74 7.86 -8.46
CA HIS A 155 -20.15 7.84 -8.88
C HIS A 155 -20.72 6.41 -8.97
N LYS A 156 -19.95 5.46 -9.52
CA LYS A 156 -20.43 4.08 -9.72
C LYS A 156 -20.37 3.22 -8.45
N TYR A 157 -19.34 3.41 -7.63
CA TYR A 157 -19.04 2.52 -6.51
C TYR A 157 -18.95 3.22 -5.15
N GLY A 158 -19.00 4.55 -5.11
CA GLY A 158 -18.81 5.33 -3.88
C GLY A 158 -17.38 5.27 -3.34
N ILE A 159 -16.39 5.08 -4.23
CA ILE A 159 -14.97 4.92 -3.87
C ILE A 159 -14.16 6.11 -4.38
N GLY A 160 -13.42 6.77 -3.49
CA GLY A 160 -12.47 7.82 -3.83
C GLY A 160 -11.02 7.44 -3.54
N PHE A 161 -10.10 8.32 -3.91
CA PHE A 161 -8.66 8.10 -3.81
C PHE A 161 -7.92 9.32 -3.29
N THR A 162 -6.96 9.07 -2.40
CA THR A 162 -5.94 10.05 -2.00
C THR A 162 -4.67 9.33 -1.55
N ASN A 163 -3.63 10.08 -1.18
CA ASN A 163 -2.40 9.56 -0.61
C ASN A 163 -2.02 10.29 0.68
N MET A 164 -1.29 9.59 1.55
CA MET A 164 -0.70 10.19 2.75
C MET A 164 0.31 11.28 2.36
N VAL A 165 1.16 11.01 1.37
CA VAL A 165 2.18 11.96 0.87
C VAL A 165 1.97 12.20 -0.61
N GLU A 166 1.98 13.47 -1.02
CA GLU A 166 1.73 13.87 -2.41
C GLU A 166 2.92 13.61 -3.34
N ARG A 167 4.15 13.72 -2.83
CA ARG A 167 5.37 13.61 -3.64
C ARG A 167 5.54 12.21 -4.24
N THR A 168 5.75 12.16 -5.56
CA THR A 168 6.06 10.94 -6.29
C THR A 168 7.44 10.38 -5.93
N THR A 169 7.52 9.06 -5.68
CA THR A 169 8.79 8.34 -5.51
C THR A 169 8.75 6.94 -6.13
N PRO A 170 9.91 6.30 -6.38
CA PRO A 170 9.95 4.90 -6.78
C PRO A 170 9.35 3.95 -5.73
N GLY A 171 9.55 4.26 -4.44
CA GLY A 171 8.93 3.55 -3.33
C GLY A 171 8.86 4.34 -2.02
N SER A 172 8.10 3.80 -1.08
CA SER A 172 7.83 4.44 0.22
C SER A 172 9.06 4.62 1.11
N LYS A 173 10.16 3.93 0.83
CA LYS A 173 11.44 4.06 1.56
C LYS A 173 12.14 5.39 1.29
N ASP A 174 11.77 6.09 0.22
CA ASP A 174 12.36 7.36 -0.20
C ASP A 174 11.65 8.57 0.43
N LEU A 175 10.71 8.33 1.35
CA LEU A 175 9.96 9.35 2.07
C LEU A 175 10.53 9.54 3.47
N SER A 176 10.68 10.80 3.86
CA SER A 176 11.15 11.17 5.20
C SER A 176 10.01 11.09 6.23
N SER A 177 10.38 10.90 7.50
CA SER A 177 9.40 10.99 8.60
C SER A 177 8.71 12.36 8.66
N LYS A 178 9.38 13.45 8.26
CA LYS A 178 8.78 14.79 8.22
C LYS A 178 7.65 14.86 7.20
N GLU A 179 7.85 14.32 6.00
CA GLU A 179 6.82 14.28 4.95
C GLU A 179 5.61 13.47 5.39
N PHE A 180 5.83 12.35 6.08
CA PHE A 180 4.75 11.55 6.63
C PHE A 180 3.92 12.28 7.68
N ARG A 181 4.55 13.05 8.57
CA ARG A 181 3.85 13.84 9.60
C ARG A 181 3.02 14.95 8.99
N GLU A 182 3.62 15.69 8.05
CA GLU A 182 2.90 16.76 7.33
C GLU A 182 1.74 16.18 6.49
N GLY A 183 2.01 15.08 5.80
CA GLY A 183 1.01 14.33 5.05
C GLY A 183 -0.15 13.86 5.91
N GLY A 184 0.12 13.36 7.12
CA GLY A 184 -0.91 12.97 8.10
C GLY A 184 -1.81 14.13 8.49
N ARG A 185 -1.24 15.30 8.77
CA ARG A 185 -2.01 16.51 9.10
C ARG A 185 -2.93 16.93 7.95
N ILE A 186 -2.41 16.95 6.72
CA ILE A 186 -3.19 17.31 5.52
C ILE A 186 -4.29 16.27 5.26
N LEU A 187 -3.97 14.98 5.43
CA LEU A 187 -4.91 13.89 5.25
C LEU A 187 -6.10 13.99 6.22
N VAL A 188 -5.85 14.28 7.51
CA VAL A 188 -6.93 14.50 8.48
C VAL A 188 -7.85 15.63 8.03
N GLN A 189 -7.30 16.76 7.57
CA GLN A 189 -8.12 17.87 7.08
C GLN A 189 -8.99 17.47 5.87
N LYS A 190 -8.45 16.67 4.94
CA LYS A 190 -9.24 16.13 3.82
C LYS A 190 -10.35 15.22 4.32
N LEU A 191 -10.06 14.30 5.24
CA LEU A 191 -11.06 13.36 5.78
C LEU A 191 -12.13 14.08 6.61
N GLN A 192 -11.79 15.12 7.38
CA GLN A 192 -12.74 15.99 8.08
C GLN A 192 -13.64 16.78 7.14
N LYS A 193 -13.12 17.17 5.98
CA LYS A 193 -13.90 17.85 4.94
C LYS A 193 -14.86 16.90 4.23
N TYR A 194 -14.35 15.79 3.67
CA TYR A 194 -15.13 14.93 2.78
C TYR A 194 -15.94 13.84 3.51
N GLN A 195 -15.55 13.52 4.75
CA GLN A 195 -16.22 12.59 5.67
C GLN A 195 -16.73 11.31 5.00
N PRO A 196 -15.83 10.51 4.37
CA PRO A 196 -16.25 9.22 3.84
C PRO A 196 -16.68 8.31 4.98
N LYS A 197 -17.51 7.28 4.72
CA LYS A 197 -17.87 6.33 5.78
C LYS A 197 -16.65 5.56 6.29
N ILE A 198 -15.73 5.21 5.39
CA ILE A 198 -14.53 4.42 5.69
C ILE A 198 -13.29 5.04 5.05
N ALA A 199 -12.30 5.39 5.87
CA ALA A 199 -10.94 5.71 5.47
C ALA A 199 -10.10 4.42 5.43
N VAL A 200 -9.71 3.99 4.22
CA VAL A 200 -9.05 2.71 3.99
C VAL A 200 -7.55 2.92 3.73
N PHE A 201 -6.73 2.54 4.69
CA PHE A 201 -5.27 2.63 4.61
C PHE A 201 -4.72 1.45 3.82
N ASN A 202 -4.27 1.71 2.59
CA ASN A 202 -3.64 0.74 1.70
C ASN A 202 -2.16 0.50 2.08
N GLY A 203 -1.97 -0.09 3.26
CA GLY A 203 -0.68 -0.44 3.81
C GLY A 203 -0.58 -0.15 5.29
N LYS A 204 -0.13 -1.14 6.05
CA LYS A 204 0.09 -1.04 7.50
C LYS A 204 0.97 0.16 7.91
N CYS A 205 2.03 0.42 7.14
CA CYS A 205 3.01 1.45 7.48
C CYS A 205 2.44 2.88 7.55
N ILE A 206 1.45 3.22 6.74
CA ILE A 206 0.85 4.56 6.76
C ILE A 206 -0.13 4.72 7.90
N TYR A 207 -0.83 3.65 8.29
CA TYR A 207 -1.69 3.69 9.46
C TYR A 207 -0.89 3.77 10.77
N ASP A 208 0.23 3.05 10.88
CA ASP A 208 1.12 3.16 12.06
C ASP A 208 1.57 4.61 12.31
N ILE A 209 1.92 5.32 11.23
CA ILE A 209 2.30 6.74 11.28
C ILE A 209 1.08 7.60 11.60
N PHE A 210 -0.02 7.42 10.87
CA PHE A 210 -1.25 8.19 11.08
C PHE A 210 -1.73 8.06 12.52
N SER A 211 -1.77 6.84 13.07
CA SER A 211 -2.22 6.57 14.42
C SER A 211 -1.36 7.28 15.47
N LYS A 212 -0.03 7.26 15.28
CA LYS A 212 0.89 7.97 16.18
C LYS A 212 0.71 9.49 16.11
N GLU A 213 0.57 10.06 14.92
CA GLU A 213 0.54 11.51 14.74
C GLU A 213 -0.84 12.11 15.05
N VAL A 214 -1.92 11.38 14.75
CA VAL A 214 -3.29 11.87 14.88
C VAL A 214 -3.90 11.49 16.22
N PHE A 215 -3.68 10.26 16.68
CA PHE A 215 -4.25 9.77 17.94
C PHE A 215 -3.26 9.82 19.11
N GLY A 216 -1.97 10.11 18.85
CA GLY A 216 -0.93 10.00 19.87
C GLY A 216 -0.65 8.55 20.29
N VAL A 217 -1.21 7.56 19.57
CA VAL A 217 -1.15 6.14 19.94
C VAL A 217 -0.10 5.43 19.11
N LYS A 218 0.91 4.86 19.79
CA LYS A 218 1.82 3.91 19.15
C LYS A 218 1.24 2.51 19.25
N VAL A 219 0.70 2.00 18.15
CA VAL A 219 0.12 0.66 18.11
C VAL A 219 1.22 -0.40 18.26
N LYS A 220 1.22 -1.15 19.36
CA LYS A 220 2.25 -2.19 19.63
C LYS A 220 2.12 -3.40 18.70
N LYS A 221 0.89 -3.85 18.48
CA LYS A 221 0.55 -4.96 17.59
C LYS A 221 -0.62 -4.52 16.71
N LEU A 222 -0.31 -3.84 15.62
CA LEU A 222 -1.32 -3.40 14.66
C LEU A 222 -1.83 -4.60 13.85
N GLU A 223 -3.15 -4.81 13.89
CA GLU A 223 -3.86 -5.82 13.13
C GLU A 223 -4.55 -5.19 11.92
N PHE A 224 -4.75 -5.96 10.86
CA PHE A 224 -5.49 -5.51 9.68
C PHE A 224 -7.00 -5.48 9.98
N GLY A 225 -7.76 -4.82 9.12
CA GLY A 225 -9.20 -4.68 9.25
C GLY A 225 -9.61 -3.39 9.95
N LEU A 226 -10.81 -3.39 10.52
CA LEU A 226 -11.40 -2.26 11.22
C LEU A 226 -10.59 -1.90 12.46
N GLN A 227 -10.32 -0.61 12.64
CA GLN A 227 -9.56 -0.10 13.75
C GLN A 227 -10.49 0.51 14.80
N PRO A 228 -10.10 0.50 16.09
CA PRO A 228 -10.94 1.00 17.18
C PRO A 228 -11.06 2.52 17.24
N HIS A 229 -10.50 3.25 16.27
CA HIS A 229 -10.43 4.72 16.28
C HIS A 229 -11.07 5.26 15.00
N LYS A 230 -11.88 6.31 15.15
CA LYS A 230 -12.44 7.09 14.05
C LYS A 230 -11.54 8.28 13.75
N VAL A 231 -11.65 8.84 12.55
CA VAL A 231 -10.96 10.11 12.23
C VAL A 231 -11.52 11.21 13.16
N PRO A 232 -10.67 12.05 13.79
CA PRO A 232 -11.13 13.03 14.76
C PRO A 232 -12.22 13.95 14.22
N ASP A 233 -13.21 14.26 15.05
CA ASP A 233 -14.35 15.13 14.72
C ASP A 233 -15.25 14.62 13.58
N THR A 234 -15.22 13.31 13.30
CA THR A 234 -16.03 12.67 12.27
C THR A 234 -16.52 11.29 12.70
N GLU A 235 -17.49 10.76 11.94
CA GLU A 235 -17.92 9.36 12.04
C GLU A 235 -17.12 8.40 11.13
N THR A 236 -16.10 8.90 10.43
CA THR A 236 -15.29 8.12 9.48
C THR A 236 -14.50 7.03 10.20
N LEU A 237 -14.79 5.77 9.88
CA LEU A 237 -14.07 4.61 10.38
C LEU A 237 -12.68 4.48 9.75
N CYS A 238 -11.70 3.97 10.50
CA CYS A 238 -10.40 3.60 9.93
C CYS A 238 -10.34 2.09 9.65
N TYR A 239 -9.94 1.71 8.43
CA TYR A 239 -9.77 0.31 8.02
C TYR A 239 -8.39 0.12 7.41
N VAL A 240 -7.67 -0.96 7.76
CA VAL A 240 -6.28 -1.18 7.33
C VAL A 240 -6.16 -2.44 6.49
N MET A 241 -5.50 -2.34 5.35
CA MET A 241 -5.22 -3.47 4.46
C MET A 241 -3.71 -3.65 4.23
N PRO A 242 -3.25 -4.85 3.82
CA PRO A 242 -1.91 -5.00 3.27
C PRO A 242 -1.77 -4.11 2.03
N SER A 243 -0.55 -3.62 1.80
CA SER A 243 -0.30 -2.76 0.63
C SER A 243 -0.59 -3.52 -0.66
N SER A 244 -1.33 -2.90 -1.57
CA SER A 244 -1.68 -3.48 -2.87
C SER A 244 -0.47 -3.67 -3.79
N SER A 245 0.65 -2.99 -3.53
CA SER A 245 1.89 -3.16 -4.30
C SER A 245 2.37 -4.62 -4.31
N ALA A 246 2.79 -5.12 -5.47
CA ALA A 246 3.43 -6.43 -5.61
C ALA A 246 4.77 -6.53 -4.85
N ARG A 247 5.32 -5.40 -4.38
CA ARG A 247 6.51 -5.36 -3.51
C ARG A 247 6.22 -5.80 -2.06
N CYS A 248 4.95 -5.99 -1.69
CA CYS A 248 4.58 -6.46 -0.36
C CYS A 248 4.96 -7.94 -0.21
N ALA A 249 6.13 -8.20 0.40
CA ALA A 249 6.66 -9.55 0.54
C ALA A 249 5.83 -10.47 1.44
N GLN A 250 5.07 -9.91 2.39
CA GLN A 250 4.19 -10.65 3.29
C GLN A 250 2.92 -11.17 2.59
N PHE A 251 2.50 -10.55 1.49
CA PHE A 251 1.30 -10.92 0.74
C PHE A 251 1.65 -10.91 -0.76
N PRO A 252 2.28 -12.00 -1.25
CA PRO A 252 2.93 -12.02 -2.56
C PRO A 252 1.97 -11.90 -3.76
N ARG A 253 0.73 -12.37 -3.63
CA ARG A 253 -0.25 -12.46 -4.72
C ARG A 253 -1.47 -11.57 -4.44
N ALA A 254 -2.30 -11.34 -5.45
CA ALA A 254 -3.59 -10.65 -5.28
C ALA A 254 -4.56 -11.46 -4.41
N GLN A 255 -4.59 -12.78 -4.61
CA GLN A 255 -5.35 -13.73 -3.79
C GLN A 255 -5.03 -13.60 -2.30
N ASP A 256 -3.77 -13.33 -1.94
CA ASP A 256 -3.38 -13.24 -0.53
C ASP A 256 -3.93 -11.99 0.17
N LYS A 257 -4.44 -11.03 -0.61
CA LYS A 257 -4.95 -9.74 -0.13
C LYS A 257 -6.46 -9.61 -0.23
N VAL A 258 -7.11 -10.42 -1.07
CA VAL A 258 -8.54 -10.28 -1.41
C VAL A 258 -9.45 -10.39 -0.18
N HIS A 259 -9.06 -11.19 0.82
CA HIS A 259 -9.76 -11.32 2.10
C HIS A 259 -10.12 -9.96 2.72
N TYR A 260 -9.17 -9.02 2.75
CA TYR A 260 -9.38 -7.70 3.34
C TYR A 260 -10.31 -6.82 2.50
N TYR A 261 -10.35 -7.02 1.18
CA TYR A 261 -11.30 -6.33 0.31
C TYR A 261 -12.72 -6.90 0.47
N ILE A 262 -12.84 -8.22 0.67
CA ILE A 262 -14.12 -8.88 0.98
C ILE A 262 -14.66 -8.35 2.31
N LYS A 263 -13.83 -8.33 3.35
CA LYS A 263 -14.22 -7.78 4.66
C LYS A 263 -14.51 -6.28 4.64
N LEU A 264 -13.85 -5.52 3.78
CA LEU A 264 -14.19 -4.12 3.53
C LEU A 264 -15.57 -3.99 2.87
N LYS A 265 -15.90 -4.86 1.90
CA LYS A 265 -17.23 -4.91 1.27
C LYS A 265 -18.31 -5.23 2.31
N ASP A 266 -18.11 -6.26 3.12
CA ASP A 266 -19.04 -6.66 4.19
C ASP A 266 -19.33 -5.46 5.13
N LEU A 267 -18.28 -4.77 5.57
CA LEU A 267 -18.40 -3.58 6.41
C LEU A 267 -19.17 -2.45 5.71
N ARG A 268 -18.86 -2.19 4.44
CA ARG A 268 -19.54 -1.17 3.62
C ARG A 268 -21.03 -1.47 3.51
N ASP A 269 -21.37 -2.71 3.18
CA ASP A 269 -22.75 -3.17 3.00
C ASP A 269 -23.53 -3.09 4.32
N GLN A 270 -22.91 -3.49 5.44
CA GLN A 270 -23.48 -3.31 6.78
C GLN A 270 -23.81 -1.84 7.09
N LEU A 271 -22.87 -0.91 6.83
CA LEU A 271 -23.10 0.53 7.05
C LEU A 271 -24.16 1.14 6.13
N LYS A 272 -24.46 0.49 5.00
CA LYS A 272 -25.53 0.90 4.08
C LYS A 272 -26.86 0.22 4.36
N GLY A 273 -26.93 -0.70 5.33
CA GLY A 273 -28.12 -1.52 5.58
C GLY A 273 -28.45 -2.46 4.42
N VAL A 274 -27.47 -2.80 3.57
CA VAL A 274 -27.65 -3.77 2.50
C VAL A 274 -27.67 -5.16 3.13
N ALA A 275 -28.73 -5.91 2.89
CA ALA A 275 -28.85 -7.28 3.40
C ALA A 275 -27.74 -8.16 2.84
N SER A 276 -27.02 -8.85 3.73
CA SER A 276 -26.05 -9.86 3.32
C SER A 276 -26.79 -11.10 2.79
N SER A 277 -26.58 -11.44 1.53
CA SER A 277 -27.07 -12.69 0.93
C SER A 277 -26.15 -13.84 1.36
N ALA A 278 -26.21 -14.21 2.64
CA ALA A 278 -25.18 -15.02 3.29
C ALA A 278 -25.40 -16.54 3.14
N GLU A 279 -25.39 -17.07 1.91
CA GLU A 279 -25.24 -18.53 1.73
C GLU A 279 -23.78 -18.98 1.94
N VAL A 280 -22.82 -18.14 1.55
CA VAL A 280 -21.38 -18.41 1.72
C VAL A 280 -20.69 -17.16 2.26
N GLN A 281 -19.99 -17.30 3.39
CA GLN A 281 -19.23 -16.21 4.01
C GLN A 281 -17.77 -16.62 4.19
N GLU A 282 -16.85 -15.80 3.67
CA GLU A 282 -15.42 -15.99 3.93
C GLU A 282 -15.10 -15.56 5.36
N VAL A 283 -14.69 -16.49 6.23
CA VAL A 283 -14.40 -16.18 7.64
C VAL A 283 -12.91 -15.90 7.85
N GLN A 284 -12.04 -16.74 7.29
CA GLN A 284 -10.60 -16.67 7.49
C GLN A 284 -9.87 -17.10 6.22
N TYR A 285 -8.72 -16.48 5.95
CA TYR A 285 -7.80 -16.86 4.88
C TYR A 285 -6.39 -17.12 5.46
N THR A 286 -5.80 -18.27 5.11
CA THR A 286 -4.43 -18.65 5.46
C THR A 286 -3.70 -19.20 4.24
N PHE A 287 -2.38 -19.06 4.19
CA PHE A 287 -1.56 -19.54 3.08
C PHE A 287 -0.11 -19.78 3.52
N ASP A 288 0.60 -20.63 2.78
CA ASP A 288 2.04 -20.80 2.93
C ASP A 288 2.79 -19.68 2.19
N LEU A 289 3.62 -18.93 2.93
CA LEU A 289 4.31 -17.77 2.40
C LEU A 289 5.36 -18.13 1.34
N GLN A 290 6.10 -19.23 1.53
CA GLN A 290 7.17 -19.61 0.60
C GLN A 290 6.56 -20.06 -0.73
N LEU A 291 5.52 -20.89 -0.67
CA LEU A 291 4.79 -21.34 -1.85
C LEU A 291 4.16 -20.16 -2.60
N ALA A 292 3.51 -19.23 -1.89
CA ALA A 292 2.93 -18.03 -2.49
C ALA A 292 3.98 -17.15 -3.19
N GLN A 293 5.19 -17.02 -2.62
CA GLN A 293 6.28 -16.28 -3.24
C GLN A 293 6.81 -16.97 -4.50
N GLU A 294 6.92 -18.30 -4.51
CA GLU A 294 7.33 -19.06 -5.69
C GLU A 294 6.30 -18.96 -6.81
N GLU A 295 5.02 -19.07 -6.48
CA GLU A 295 3.93 -18.90 -7.44
C GLU A 295 3.87 -17.49 -8.01
N ALA A 296 4.04 -16.46 -7.18
CA ALA A 296 4.12 -15.07 -7.64
C ALA A 296 5.25 -14.88 -8.66
N LYS A 297 6.44 -15.47 -8.42
CA LYS A 297 7.55 -15.45 -9.39
C LYS A 297 7.20 -16.16 -10.68
N LYS A 298 6.57 -17.33 -10.61
CA LYS A 298 6.12 -18.10 -11.79
C LYS A 298 5.10 -17.31 -12.62
N MET A 299 4.16 -16.63 -11.96
CA MET A 299 3.17 -15.77 -12.61
C MET A 299 3.82 -14.56 -13.27
N ALA A 300 4.72 -13.86 -12.58
CA ALA A 300 5.44 -12.71 -13.13
C ALA A 300 6.25 -13.10 -14.40
N VAL A 301 6.93 -14.25 -14.39
CA VAL A 301 7.66 -14.74 -15.58
C VAL A 301 6.71 -15.09 -16.73
N LYS A 302 5.50 -15.60 -16.45
CA LYS A 302 4.50 -15.87 -17.49
C LYS A 302 3.95 -14.57 -18.08
N GLU A 303 3.66 -13.58 -17.24
CA GLU A 303 3.22 -12.24 -17.67
C GLU A 303 4.30 -11.51 -18.48
N GLU A 304 5.58 -11.69 -18.16
CA GLU A 304 6.70 -11.16 -18.95
C GLU A 304 6.95 -11.91 -20.28
N LYS A 305 6.51 -13.18 -20.40
CA LYS A 305 6.75 -14.03 -21.60
C LYS A 305 5.64 -13.97 -22.66
N TYR A 306 4.47 -13.42 -22.35
CA TYR A 306 3.39 -13.27 -23.33
C TYR A 306 3.51 -11.92 -24.07
N ASP A 307 3.91 -11.97 -25.35
CA ASP A 307 3.86 -10.82 -26.26
C ASP A 307 3.74 -11.25 -27.73
N PRO A 308 2.51 -11.28 -28.27
CA PRO A 308 2.25 -10.67 -29.58
C PRO A 308 0.98 -9.78 -29.62
N GLY A 309 0.29 -9.61 -28.48
CA GLY A 309 -0.96 -8.85 -28.36
C GLY A 309 -0.95 -7.80 -27.25
N TYR A 310 0.23 -7.48 -26.70
CA TYR A 310 0.40 -6.50 -25.62
C TYR A 310 -0.13 -5.11 -26.02
N GLU A 311 -0.08 -4.76 -27.31
CA GLU A 311 -0.65 -3.51 -27.85
C GLU A 311 -2.18 -3.48 -27.94
N ALA A 312 -2.84 -4.63 -28.10
CA ALA A 312 -4.29 -4.67 -28.30
C ALA A 312 -5.09 -4.49 -26.99
N ALA A 313 -4.46 -4.77 -25.84
CA ALA A 313 -5.13 -4.75 -24.52
C ALA A 313 -4.75 -3.55 -23.63
N TYR A 314 -3.73 -2.77 -23.98
CA TYR A 314 -3.27 -1.59 -23.20
C TYR A 314 -3.55 -0.23 -23.84
N GLY A 315 -4.41 -0.19 -24.87
CA GLY A 315 -4.80 1.03 -25.57
C GLY A 315 -3.69 1.50 -26.50
N GLY A 316 -3.87 1.25 -27.80
CA GLY A 316 -2.88 1.54 -28.85
C GLY A 316 -2.28 2.94 -28.73
N ALA A 317 -0.95 3.01 -28.79
CA ALA A 317 -0.22 4.25 -28.97
C ALA A 317 -0.24 4.65 -30.46
N TYR A 318 -0.17 5.96 -30.73
CA TYR A 318 0.00 6.60 -32.04
C TYR A 318 -1.24 6.78 -32.93
N GLY A 319 -1.99 7.82 -32.59
CA GLY A 319 -2.81 8.56 -33.54
C GLY A 319 -3.04 9.96 -32.98
N ASP A 320 -2.23 10.94 -33.37
CA ASP A 320 -2.54 12.34 -33.19
C ASP A 320 -3.94 12.59 -33.76
N ARG A 321 -4.93 12.85 -32.90
CA ARG A 321 -6.15 13.53 -33.33
C ARG A 321 -5.79 15.00 -33.50
N ILE A 322 -5.18 15.31 -34.63
CA ILE A 322 -5.29 16.64 -35.23
C ILE A 322 -6.77 16.80 -35.58
N THR A 323 -7.51 17.45 -34.70
CA THR A 323 -8.76 18.11 -35.07
C THR A 323 -8.38 19.35 -35.87
N SER A 324 -8.35 19.25 -37.19
CA SER A 324 -8.45 20.41 -38.07
C SER A 324 -9.68 20.24 -38.94
N GLU A 325 -10.74 20.90 -38.47
CA GLU A 325 -11.84 21.51 -39.22
C GLU A 325 -11.77 21.35 -40.75
N ASN A 326 -12.72 20.57 -41.29
CA ASN A 326 -13.39 20.87 -42.56
C ASN A 326 -14.55 19.90 -42.76
N GLU A 327 -15.63 20.09 -42.01
CA GLU A 327 -16.96 19.66 -42.44
C GLU A 327 -17.88 20.88 -42.38
N GLN A 328 -18.13 21.44 -43.57
CA GLN A 328 -19.11 22.50 -43.79
C GLN A 328 -20.48 21.99 -43.37
N CYS A 329 -21.03 22.55 -42.29
CA CYS A 329 -22.43 22.43 -41.95
C CYS A 329 -23.27 23.17 -43.00
N ILE A 330 -23.94 22.43 -43.88
CA ILE A 330 -25.00 22.96 -44.75
C ILE A 330 -26.29 22.94 -43.93
N PHE A 331 -26.75 24.12 -43.51
CA PHE A 331 -28.09 24.33 -42.96
C PHE A 331 -29.12 24.39 -44.12
N PRO A 332 -30.24 23.64 -44.07
CA PRO A 332 -31.35 23.88 -44.97
C PRO A 332 -32.15 25.09 -44.48
N THR A 333 -32.19 26.15 -45.28
CA THR A 333 -33.10 27.28 -45.10
C THR A 333 -34.45 26.94 -45.74
N ASN A 334 -35.49 26.83 -44.94
CA ASN A 334 -36.86 26.95 -45.42
C ASN A 334 -37.17 28.43 -45.62
N GLY A 335 -37.47 28.81 -46.87
CA GLY A 335 -37.90 30.14 -47.26
C GLY A 335 -38.82 30.07 -48.48
N THR A 336 -40.11 30.24 -48.22
CA THR A 336 -41.23 30.43 -49.14
C THR A 336 -40.98 31.43 -50.27
N GLY A 337 -41.48 31.15 -51.48
CA GLY A 337 -41.60 32.13 -52.56
C GLY A 337 -42.38 31.61 -53.78
N MET A 338 -43.53 32.24 -54.04
CA MET A 338 -44.53 32.05 -55.08
C MET A 338 -44.06 31.65 -56.50
N ALA A 339 -44.78 30.71 -57.13
CA ALA A 339 -45.68 30.93 -58.27
C ALA A 339 -46.49 29.65 -58.56
#